data_AF-A0A433A6U1-F1
#
_entry.id   AF-A0A433A6U1-F1
#
_cell.length_a   1.000
_cell.length_b   1.000
_cell.length_c   1.000
_cell.angle_alpha   90.00
_cell.angle_beta   90.00
_cell.angle_gamma   90.00
#
_symmetry.space_group_name_H-M   'P 1'
#
loop_
_entity.id
_entity.type
_entity.pdbx_description
1 polymer ?
#
loop_
_entity_poly.entity_id
_entity_poly.type
_entity_poly.pdbx_seq_one_letter_code
_entity_poly.pdbx_strand_id
1 'polypeptide(L)'
;MQFMSKRPKPKSIDDRIAEICERLANARKLSGLTQSTVADAMGLSNSQYSRIENGATDMTLRQFLVACEEVRLDPSLLFANPVDTEVADLQTRLRASEGKLAAITRMLKSDKDIWES
;
A
#
# COMPACT_ATOMS: atom_id res chain seq x y z
N MET A 1 -0.37 30.09 6.23
CA MET A 1 -1.49 29.12 6.20
C MET A 1 -0.90 27.74 6.44
N GLN A 2 -1.16 27.14 7.61
CA GLN A 2 -0.61 25.83 7.97
C GLN A 2 -1.49 24.77 7.28
N PHE A 3 -0.97 24.10 6.24
CA PHE A 3 -1.61 22.90 5.69
C PHE A 3 -1.49 21.80 6.74
N MET A 4 -2.45 21.74 7.65
CA MET A 4 -2.63 20.58 8.51
C MET A 4 -3.08 19.44 7.59
N SER A 5 -2.14 18.58 7.21
CA SER A 5 -2.45 17.29 6.58
C SER A 5 -3.40 16.56 7.54
N LYS A 6 -4.69 16.53 7.24
CA LYS A 6 -5.63 15.64 7.94
C LYS A 6 -5.12 14.23 7.66
N ARG A 7 -4.39 13.63 8.61
CA ARG A 7 -4.06 12.22 8.52
C ARG A 7 -5.40 11.50 8.35
N PRO A 8 -5.60 10.72 7.27
CA PRO A 8 -6.83 9.97 7.11
C PRO A 8 -7.06 9.16 8.38
N LYS A 9 -8.32 9.07 8.82
CA LYS A 9 -8.69 8.32 10.02
C LYS A 9 -8.10 6.91 9.87
N PRO A 10 -7.45 6.36 10.92
CA PRO A 10 -6.91 5.01 10.84
C PRO A 10 -8.05 4.05 10.44
N LYS A 11 -7.82 3.27 9.39
CA LYS A 11 -8.75 2.20 8.98
C LYS A 11 -8.98 1.25 10.17
N SER A 12 -10.20 0.76 10.32
CA SER A 12 -10.51 -0.26 11.33
C SER A 12 -9.76 -1.55 11.02
N ILE A 13 -9.67 -2.46 11.99
CA ILE A 13 -9.08 -3.80 11.76
C ILE A 13 -9.86 -4.51 10.65
N ASP A 14 -11.19 -4.43 10.67
CA ASP A 14 -12.07 -5.04 9.70
C ASP A 14 -11.82 -4.50 8.28
N ASP A 15 -11.64 -3.18 8.13
CA ASP A 15 -11.30 -2.57 6.84
C ASP A 15 -9.96 -3.08 6.29
N ARG A 16 -8.97 -3.30 7.17
CA ARG A 16 -7.65 -3.81 6.77
C ARG A 16 -7.74 -5.28 6.36
N ILE A 17 -8.54 -6.09 7.06
CA ILE A 17 -8.80 -7.49 6.70
C ILE A 17 -9.49 -7.55 5.34
N ALA A 18 -10.52 -6.74 5.10
CA ALA A 18 -11.22 -6.67 3.83
C ALA A 18 -10.27 -6.33 2.67
N GLU A 19 -9.38 -5.36 2.86
CA GLU A 19 -8.37 -4.98 1.87
C GLU A 19 -7.36 -6.10 1.58
N ILE A 20 -6.96 -6.87 2.60
CA ILE A 20 -6.10 -8.05 2.41
C ILE A 20 -6.84 -9.12 1.59
N CYS A 21 -8.09 -9.42 1.92
CA CYS A 21 -8.91 -10.39 1.18
C CYS A 21 -9.11 -9.95 -0.28
N GLU A 22 -9.36 -8.67 -0.53
CA GLU A 22 -9.49 -8.12 -1.88
C GLU A 22 -8.20 -8.29 -2.69
N ARG A 23 -7.05 -7.95 -2.10
CA ARG A 23 -5.74 -8.10 -2.77
C ARG A 23 -5.43 -9.57 -3.08
N LEU A 24 -5.74 -10.49 -2.16
CA LEU A 24 -5.60 -11.92 -2.38
C LEU A 24 -6.48 -12.40 -3.55
N ALA A 25 -7.75 -11.95 -3.59
CA ALA A 25 -8.67 -12.27 -4.66
C ALA A 25 -8.20 -11.74 -6.02
N ASN A 26 -7.62 -10.54 -6.04
CA ASN A 26 -7.04 -9.95 -7.25
C ASN A 26 -5.79 -10.70 -7.72
N ALA A 27 -4.88 -11.05 -6.81
CA ALA A 27 -3.70 -11.86 -7.12
C ALA A 27 -4.08 -13.24 -7.71
N ARG A 28 -5.10 -13.89 -7.13
CA ARG A 28 -5.66 -15.14 -7.67
C ARG A 28 -6.15 -14.96 -9.11
N LYS A 29 -6.97 -13.92 -9.37
CA LYS A 29 -7.50 -13.62 -10.70
C LYS A 29 -6.39 -13.36 -11.72
N LEU A 30 -5.37 -12.58 -11.34
CA LEU A 30 -4.21 -12.28 -12.19
C LEU A 30 -3.38 -13.53 -12.50
N SER A 31 -3.37 -14.50 -11.58
CA SER A 31 -2.70 -15.79 -11.75
C SER A 31 -3.53 -16.81 -12.54
N GLY A 32 -4.75 -16.45 -12.97
CA GLY A 32 -5.65 -17.35 -13.71
C GLY A 32 -6.22 -18.50 -12.88
N LEU A 33 -6.10 -18.45 -11.55
CA LEU A 33 -6.56 -19.50 -10.66
C LEU A 33 -8.05 -19.35 -10.34
N THR A 34 -8.75 -20.47 -10.23
CA THR A 34 -10.15 -20.49 -9.80
C THR A 34 -10.23 -20.42 -8.28
N GLN A 35 -11.42 -20.06 -7.75
CA GLN A 35 -11.68 -20.12 -6.32
C GLN A 35 -11.54 -21.55 -5.76
N SER A 36 -11.93 -22.57 -6.53
CA SER A 36 -11.80 -23.96 -6.09
C SER A 36 -10.33 -24.37 -5.93
N THR A 37 -9.45 -23.97 -6.84
CA THR A 37 -8.02 -24.32 -6.76
C THR A 37 -7.37 -23.82 -5.47
N VAL A 38 -7.63 -22.57 -5.10
CA VAL A 38 -7.09 -22.00 -3.85
C VAL A 38 -7.80 -22.58 -2.62
N ALA A 39 -9.11 -22.83 -2.70
CA ALA A 39 -9.86 -23.49 -1.63
C ALA A 39 -9.30 -24.88 -1.31
N ASP A 40 -9.01 -25.67 -2.33
CA ASP A 40 -8.46 -27.02 -2.19
C ASP A 40 -7.08 -26.97 -1.51
N ALA A 41 -6.20 -26.05 -1.92
CA ALA A 41 -4.90 -25.83 -1.27
C ALA A 41 -5.05 -25.48 0.22
N MET A 42 -6.06 -24.66 0.56
CA MET A 42 -6.36 -24.27 1.94
C MET A 42 -7.11 -25.33 2.76
N GLY A 43 -7.52 -26.45 2.15
CA GLY A 43 -8.35 -27.47 2.79
C GLY A 43 -9.77 -26.98 3.09
N LEU A 44 -10.33 -26.14 2.22
CA LEU A 44 -11.64 -25.51 2.35
C LEU A 44 -12.59 -25.94 1.23
N SER A 45 -13.90 -25.80 1.47
CA SER A 45 -14.86 -25.82 0.38
C SER A 45 -14.76 -24.53 -0.46
N ASN A 46 -15.14 -24.60 -1.73
CA ASN A 46 -15.25 -23.42 -2.60
C ASN A 46 -16.16 -22.34 -1.97
N SER A 47 -17.27 -22.73 -1.35
CA SER A 47 -18.18 -21.79 -0.67
C SER A 47 -17.57 -21.12 0.57
N GLN A 48 -16.71 -21.81 1.31
CA GLN A 48 -15.96 -21.20 2.42
C GLN A 48 -14.95 -20.18 1.90
N TYR A 49 -14.19 -20.54 0.86
CA TYR A 49 -13.23 -19.63 0.25
C TYR A 49 -13.91 -18.39 -0.37
N SER A 50 -15.07 -18.55 -1.01
CA SER A 50 -15.86 -17.43 -1.53
C SER A 50 -16.30 -16.46 -0.42
N ARG A 51 -16.70 -16.96 0.75
CA ARG A 51 -17.02 -16.10 1.90
C ARG A 51 -15.81 -15.35 2.43
N ILE A 52 -14.63 -15.97 2.39
CA ILE A 52 -13.37 -15.33 2.77
C ILE A 52 -13.03 -14.17 1.82
N GLU A 53 -13.08 -14.39 0.50
CA GLU A 53 -12.80 -13.31 -0.48
C GLU A 53 -13.77 -12.13 -0.35
N ASN A 54 -15.02 -12.40 0.05
CA ASN A 54 -16.04 -11.37 0.28
C ASN A 54 -16.00 -10.75 1.68
N GLY A 55 -15.03 -11.13 2.53
CA GLY A 55 -14.89 -10.60 3.89
C GLY A 55 -15.97 -11.07 4.88
N ALA A 56 -16.78 -12.06 4.50
CA ALA A 56 -17.86 -12.59 5.35
C ALA A 56 -17.37 -13.63 6.37
N THR A 57 -16.13 -14.10 6.26
CA THR A 57 -15.55 -15.09 7.16
C THR A 57 -14.04 -14.89 7.22
N ASP A 58 -13.49 -14.90 8.44
CA ASP A 58 -12.05 -14.79 8.64
C ASP A 58 -11.32 -16.07 8.22
N MET A 59 -10.11 -15.89 7.73
CA MET A 59 -9.16 -16.99 7.53
C MET A 59 -8.16 -17.04 8.68
N THR A 60 -7.71 -18.25 9.03
CA THR A 60 -6.58 -18.41 9.96
C THR A 60 -5.27 -17.95 9.32
N LEU A 61 -4.26 -17.65 10.14
CA LEU A 61 -2.92 -17.30 9.64
C LEU A 61 -2.32 -18.39 8.75
N ARG A 62 -2.54 -19.68 9.08
CA ARG A 62 -2.09 -20.81 8.25
C ARG A 62 -2.73 -20.76 6.86
N GLN A 63 -4.05 -20.60 6.81
CA GLN A 63 -4.81 -20.51 5.57
C GLN A 63 -4.36 -19.32 4.71
N PHE A 64 -4.09 -18.19 5.34
CA PHE A 64 -3.53 -17.02 4.67
C PHE A 64 -2.18 -17.32 4.00
N LEU A 65 -1.24 -17.93 4.73
CA LEU A 65 0.09 -18.25 4.19
C LEU A 65 0.01 -19.26 3.03
N VAL A 66 -0.83 -20.28 3.16
CA VAL A 66 -1.08 -21.26 2.09
C VAL A 66 -1.66 -20.59 0.84
N ALA A 67 -2.62 -19.68 1.02
CA ALA A 67 -3.18 -18.95 -0.11
C ALA A 67 -2.13 -18.09 -0.81
N CYS A 68 -1.25 -17.41 -0.04
CA CYS A 68 -0.14 -16.62 -0.57
C CYS A 68 0.84 -17.48 -1.39
N GLU A 69 1.19 -18.67 -0.90
CA GLU A 69 2.04 -19.62 -1.64
C GLU A 69 1.39 -20.04 -2.97
N GLU A 70 0.11 -20.38 -2.94
CA GLU A 70 -0.64 -20.83 -4.12
C GLU A 70 -0.72 -19.74 -5.19
N VAL A 71 -0.99 -18.48 -4.79
CA VAL A 71 -1.00 -17.33 -5.72
C VAL A 71 0.39 -16.74 -5.99
N ARG A 72 1.46 -17.35 -5.46
CA ARG A 72 2.86 -16.91 -5.58
C ARG A 72 3.08 -15.44 -5.20
N LEU A 73 2.45 -15.01 -4.11
CA LEU A 73 2.54 -13.65 -3.59
C LEU A 73 3.30 -13.64 -2.28
N ASP A 74 4.26 -12.71 -2.13
CA ASP A 74 4.91 -12.46 -0.84
C ASP A 74 3.90 -11.83 0.13
N PRO A 75 3.62 -12.46 1.29
CA PRO A 75 2.67 -11.93 2.28
C PRO A 75 2.98 -10.50 2.74
N SER A 76 4.27 -10.10 2.76
CA SER A 76 4.67 -8.76 3.18
C SER A 76 4.09 -7.66 2.27
N LEU A 77 3.90 -7.96 0.98
CA LEU A 77 3.32 -7.04 0.00
C LEU A 77 1.82 -6.82 0.24
N LEU A 78 1.12 -7.80 0.80
CA LEU A 78 -0.29 -7.66 1.17
C LEU A 78 -0.50 -6.74 2.37
N PHE A 79 0.47 -6.68 3.27
CA PHE A 79 0.43 -5.78 4.43
C PHE A 79 1.01 -4.39 4.14
N ALA A 80 1.78 -4.24 3.06
CA ALA A 80 2.33 -2.96 2.65
C ALA A 80 1.21 -1.96 2.32
N ASN A 81 1.29 -0.74 2.85
CA ASN A 81 0.34 0.31 2.55
C ASN A 81 0.79 1.00 1.24
N PRO A 82 0.02 0.98 0.14
CA PRO A 82 0.40 1.66 -1.09
C PRO A 82 0.58 3.17 -0.88
N VAL A 83 -0.14 3.72 0.11
CA VAL A 83 0.00 5.11 0.58
C VAL A 83 1.42 5.41 1.06
N ASP A 84 2.14 4.46 1.65
CA ASP A 84 3.50 4.72 2.15
C ASP A 84 4.47 4.94 0.99
N THR A 85 4.31 4.22 -0.12
CA THR A 85 5.09 4.37 -1.34
C THR A 85 4.82 5.69 -2.08
N GLU A 86 3.55 6.07 -2.26
CA GLU A 86 3.20 7.32 -2.95
C GLU A 86 3.54 8.56 -2.11
N VAL A 87 3.31 8.49 -0.80
CA VAL A 87 3.69 9.58 0.11
C VAL A 87 5.21 9.71 0.19
N ALA A 88 5.96 8.61 0.19
CA ALA A 88 7.42 8.65 0.16
C ALA A 88 7.97 9.28 -1.14
N ASP A 89 7.40 8.97 -2.30
CA ASP A 89 7.76 9.62 -3.57
C ASP A 89 7.48 11.13 -3.53
N LEU A 90 6.28 11.51 -3.10
CA LEU A 90 5.88 12.91 -2.99
C LEU A 90 6.77 13.69 -2.01
N GLN A 91 7.12 13.10 -0.87
CA GLN A 91 8.05 13.70 0.10
C GLN A 91 9.46 13.86 -0.47
N THR A 92 9.93 12.88 -1.25
CA THR A 92 11.24 12.94 -1.91
C THR A 92 11.28 14.10 -2.92
N ARG A 93 10.23 14.23 -3.73
CA ARG A 93 10.08 15.31 -4.70
C ARG A 93 9.99 16.68 -4.04
N LEU A 94 9.25 16.79 -2.93
CA LEU A 94 9.15 18.03 -2.16
C LEU A 94 10.51 18.48 -1.65
N ARG A 95 11.27 17.60 -0.99
CA ARG A 95 12.63 17.90 -0.50
C ARG A 95 13.57 18.36 -1.61
N ALA A 96 13.50 17.71 -2.78
CA ALA A 96 14.28 18.10 -3.94
C ALA A 96 13.93 19.51 -4.43
N SER A 97 12.64 19.88 -4.40
CA SER A 97 12.19 21.22 -4.78
C SER A 97 12.60 22.30 -3.77
N GLU A 98 12.51 22.01 -2.47
CA GLU A 98 12.93 22.90 -1.39
C GLU A 98 14.43 23.21 -1.48
N GLY A 99 15.25 22.20 -1.78
CA GLY A 99 16.68 22.36 -2.00
C GLY A 99 17.02 23.30 -3.17
N LYS A 100 16.29 23.18 -4.28
CA LYS A 100 16.44 24.07 -5.45
C LYS A 100 16.08 25.51 -5.10
N LEU A 101 14.96 25.72 -4.39
CA LEU A 101 14.53 27.05 -3.95
C LEU A 101 15.53 27.69 -2.99
N ALA A 102 16.11 26.91 -2.07
CA ALA A 102 17.15 27.39 -1.16
C ALA A 102 18.45 27.77 -1.90
N ALA A 103 18.80 27.06 -2.97
CA ALA A 103 19.94 27.41 -3.82
C ALA A 103 19.70 28.73 -4.57
N ILE A 104 18.54 28.86 -5.21
CA ILE A 104 18.13 30.10 -5.92
C ILE A 104 18.13 31.29 -4.96
N THR A 105 17.56 31.12 -3.76
CA THR A 105 17.50 32.18 -2.74
C THR A 105 18.90 32.62 -2.30
N ARG A 106 19.84 31.67 -2.17
CA ARG A 106 21.25 32.00 -1.84
C ARG A 106 21.94 32.75 -2.97
N MET A 107 21.75 32.32 -4.23
CA MET A 107 22.31 33.02 -5.38
C MET A 107 21.80 34.45 -5.48
N LEU A 108 20.48 34.67 -5.35
CA LEU A 108 19.88 36.00 -5.39
C LEU A 108 20.36 36.91 -4.24
N LYS A 109 20.64 36.36 -3.06
CA LYS A 109 21.22 37.12 -1.94
C LYS A 109 22.68 37.48 -2.22
N SER A 110 23.49 36.54 -2.71
CA SER A 110 24.88 36.81 -3.08
C SER A 110 25.00 37.82 -4.22
N ASP A 111 24.12 37.77 -5.23
CA ASP A 111 24.10 38.78 -6.29
C ASP A 111 23.71 40.15 -5.73
N LYS A 112 22.73 40.23 -4.84
CA LYS A 112 22.35 41.50 -4.20
C LYS A 112 23.52 42.15 -3.45
N ASP A 113 24.32 41.36 -2.72
CA ASP A 113 25.49 41.86 -1.99
C ASP A 113 26.59 42.38 -2.94
N ILE A 114 26.65 41.90 -4.18
CA ILE A 114 27.60 42.36 -5.21
C ILE A 114 27.20 43.70 -5.83
N TRP A 115 25.90 44.00 -5.96
CA TRP A 115 25.41 45.27 -6.51
C TRP A 115 25.28 46.41 -5.48
N GLU A 116 25.28 46.09 -4.18
CA GLU A 116 25.22 47.07 -3.08
C GLU A 116 26.62 47.43 -2.49
N SER A 117 27.70 46.87 -3.04
CA SER A 117 29.12 47.17 -2.70
C SER A 117 29.77 48.11 -3.74
#